data_AF-A0AAE1CV60-F1
#
_entry.id   AF-A0AAE1CV60-F1
#
_cell.length_a   1.000
_cell.length_b   1.000
_cell.length_c   1.000
_cell.angle_alpha   90.00
_cell.angle_beta   90.00
_cell.angle_gamma   90.00
#
_symmetry.space_group_name_H-M   'P 1'
#
loop_
_entity.id
_entity.type
_entity.pdbx_description
1 polymer ?
#
loop_
_entity_poly.entity_id
_entity_poly.type
_entity_poly.pdbx_seq_one_letter_code
_entity_poly.pdbx_strand_id
1 'polypeptide(L)'
;MARLANSIRNDMFASSVSFTGQFDHETQIQSVPQRLLVLINMIINGPNIKDQAEPPNITQPVLTVAQLLMGNAYKQRRKPKEPPTQIYVKNRQMPLSIYVGMKVHSLTRKRQLVDSLHELGLSESYDSIMDIKTSLGNNIINHYSNEGVVCPPQLRTGEFVVEAADNIDHNPSSTTSTGSFHGTGISLFQNCAVTLPNPREQRLWETFQIEKQVKEIRALPSSFTEVKPLLAPTNMTAPAGLSEDTQRNPMLLTSVVREEKEWLDHVSDHLTQEINKESALSWAAFHASKYQNSMLPSVNSMLPLFRDEASSFAMLRHCLVVVQAAIHHFNPGQKAVICVDQPLFAKLKQIQWSDGLTQKTILSYCLVDFTSR
;
A
#
# COMPACT_ATOMS: atom_id res chain seq x y z
N MET A 1 13.63 -28.17 -36.50
CA MET A 1 12.45 -27.35 -36.15
C MET A 1 11.40 -28.09 -35.33
N ALA A 2 10.77 -29.16 -35.83
CA ALA A 2 9.69 -29.85 -35.10
C ALA A 2 10.07 -30.40 -33.71
N ARG A 3 11.29 -30.96 -33.55
CA ARG A 3 11.79 -31.44 -32.25
C ARG A 3 12.00 -30.31 -31.23
N LEU A 4 12.52 -29.16 -31.68
CA LEU A 4 12.73 -27.98 -30.84
C LEU A 4 11.38 -27.38 -30.40
N ALA A 5 10.44 -27.24 -31.34
CA ALA A 5 9.08 -26.77 -31.05
C ALA A 5 8.37 -27.67 -30.03
N ASN A 6 8.49 -29.00 -30.16
CA ASN A 6 7.95 -29.95 -29.19
C ASN A 6 8.62 -29.82 -27.82
N SER A 7 9.94 -29.62 -27.77
CA SER A 7 10.67 -29.43 -26.51
C SER A 7 10.22 -28.16 -25.77
N ILE A 8 10.14 -27.02 -26.45
CA ILE A 8 9.65 -25.77 -25.87
C ILE A 8 8.20 -25.91 -25.41
N ARG A 9 7.35 -26.54 -26.24
CA ARG A 9 5.95 -26.78 -25.90
C ARG A 9 5.79 -27.68 -24.68
N ASN A 10 6.63 -28.71 -24.53
CA ASN A 10 6.64 -29.56 -23.35
C ASN A 10 7.03 -28.75 -22.10
N ASP A 11 8.07 -27.92 -22.19
CA ASP A 11 8.50 -27.06 -21.08
C ASP A 11 7.38 -26.09 -20.67
N MET A 12 6.72 -25.44 -21.65
CA MET A 12 5.56 -24.60 -21.39
C MET A 12 4.48 -25.37 -20.61
N PHE A 13 4.14 -26.59 -21.04
CA PHE A 13 3.10 -27.44 -20.43
C PHE A 13 3.48 -28.14 -19.14
N ALA A 14 4.76 -28.18 -18.79
CA ALA A 14 5.24 -28.60 -17.48
C ALA A 14 5.14 -27.47 -16.46
N SER A 15 5.26 -26.22 -16.88
CA SER A 15 5.16 -25.06 -15.98
C SER A 15 3.70 -24.76 -15.56
N SER A 16 3.51 -24.65 -14.25
CA SER A 16 2.32 -24.11 -13.59
C SER A 16 2.67 -22.80 -12.92
N VAL A 17 1.84 -21.77 -13.13
CA VAL A 17 2.01 -20.46 -12.49
C VAL A 17 0.67 -20.06 -11.89
N SER A 18 0.71 -19.73 -10.60
CA SER A 18 -0.43 -19.26 -9.83
C SER A 18 -0.09 -17.92 -9.18
N PHE A 19 -1.08 -17.05 -9.07
CA PHE A 19 -0.92 -15.79 -8.38
C PHE A 19 -0.92 -15.98 -6.87
N THR A 20 0.09 -15.43 -6.20
CA THR A 20 0.34 -15.55 -4.76
C THR A 20 -0.06 -14.29 -3.99
N GLY A 21 -0.82 -13.37 -4.61
CA GLY A 21 -1.28 -12.14 -3.97
C GLY A 21 -0.36 -10.95 -4.20
N GLN A 22 0.85 -11.15 -4.73
CA GLN A 22 1.84 -10.11 -4.99
C GLN A 22 2.53 -10.32 -6.35
N PHE A 23 3.15 -9.24 -6.86
CA PHE A 23 4.03 -9.28 -8.02
C PHE A 23 5.43 -8.89 -7.56
N ASP A 24 6.29 -9.86 -7.36
CA ASP A 24 7.69 -9.66 -7.05
C ASP A 24 8.46 -9.17 -8.29
N HIS A 25 9.64 -8.61 -8.07
CA HIS A 25 10.47 -8.06 -9.14
C HIS A 25 10.78 -9.07 -10.25
N GLU A 26 10.90 -10.35 -9.90
CA GLU A 26 11.23 -11.43 -10.84
C GLU A 26 10.03 -12.24 -11.32
N THR A 27 8.80 -11.97 -10.83
CA THR A 27 7.64 -12.83 -11.11
C THR A 27 7.38 -13.00 -12.60
N GLN A 28 7.60 -11.97 -13.42
CA GLN A 28 7.44 -12.08 -14.88
C GLN A 28 8.44 -13.05 -15.50
N ILE A 29 9.73 -12.98 -15.11
CA ILE A 29 10.79 -13.85 -15.62
C ILE A 29 10.52 -15.29 -15.18
N GLN A 30 10.24 -15.50 -13.89
CA GLN A 30 10.00 -16.82 -13.31
C GLN A 30 8.72 -17.49 -13.83
N SER A 31 7.75 -16.72 -14.34
CA SER A 31 6.52 -17.26 -14.91
C SER A 31 6.68 -17.94 -16.28
N VAL A 32 7.86 -17.84 -16.90
CA VAL A 32 8.11 -18.31 -18.27
C VAL A 32 9.33 -19.25 -18.32
N PRO A 33 9.25 -20.39 -19.02
CA PRO A 33 10.41 -21.27 -19.20
C PRO A 33 11.58 -20.57 -19.94
N GLN A 34 12.80 -20.79 -19.47
CA GLN A 34 14.01 -20.19 -20.06
C GLN A 34 14.16 -20.45 -21.56
N ARG A 35 13.83 -21.66 -22.04
CA ARG A 35 13.91 -21.97 -23.48
C ARG A 35 12.96 -21.13 -24.34
N LEU A 36 11.79 -20.78 -23.80
CA LEU A 36 10.87 -19.88 -24.47
C LEU A 36 11.40 -18.45 -24.47
N LEU A 37 11.94 -17.97 -23.33
CA LEU A 37 12.54 -16.64 -23.22
C LEU A 37 13.68 -16.44 -24.22
N VAL A 38 14.61 -17.40 -24.31
CA VAL A 38 15.74 -17.34 -25.26
C VAL A 38 15.23 -17.32 -26.71
N LEU A 39 14.22 -18.13 -27.06
CA LEU A 39 13.62 -18.12 -28.39
C LEU A 39 13.00 -16.76 -28.72
N ILE A 40 12.19 -16.19 -27.84
CA ILE A 40 11.54 -14.90 -28.06
C ILE A 40 12.57 -13.78 -28.10
N ASN A 41 13.62 -13.83 -27.26
CA ASN A 41 14.73 -12.88 -27.31
C ASN A 41 15.41 -12.90 -28.69
N MET A 42 15.71 -14.09 -29.23
CA MET A 42 16.30 -14.21 -30.57
C MET A 42 15.36 -13.73 -31.68
N ILE A 43 14.04 -13.88 -31.52
CA ILE A 43 13.06 -13.39 -32.50
C ILE A 43 12.98 -11.86 -32.48
N ILE A 44 12.96 -11.24 -31.30
CA ILE A 44 12.77 -9.79 -31.14
C ILE A 44 14.07 -9.02 -31.38
N ASN A 45 15.18 -9.48 -30.79
CA ASN A 45 16.46 -8.76 -30.80
C ASN A 45 17.45 -9.33 -31.83
N GLY A 46 17.12 -10.43 -32.50
CA GLY A 46 18.01 -11.16 -33.41
C GLY A 46 18.91 -12.19 -32.70
N PRO A 47 19.49 -13.14 -33.46
CA PRO A 47 20.39 -14.13 -32.89
C PRO A 47 21.74 -13.47 -32.51
N ASN A 48 22.04 -13.42 -31.21
CA ASN A 48 23.31 -12.88 -30.72
C ASN A 48 24.09 -13.96 -29.95
N ILE A 49 25.36 -14.16 -30.31
CA ILE A 49 26.26 -15.14 -29.68
C ILE A 49 26.62 -14.72 -28.24
N LYS A 50 26.60 -13.41 -27.95
CA LYS A 50 26.91 -12.88 -26.60
C LYS A 50 25.81 -13.16 -25.58
N ASP A 51 24.55 -13.25 -26.01
CA ASP A 51 23.38 -13.56 -25.15
C ASP A 51 23.36 -15.03 -24.69
N GLN A 52 24.32 -15.86 -25.15
CA GLN A 52 24.48 -17.26 -24.75
C GLN A 52 25.48 -17.45 -23.59
N ALA A 53 26.26 -16.41 -23.23
CA ALA A 53 27.36 -16.49 -22.28
C ALA A 53 27.12 -15.76 -20.94
N GLU A 54 26.19 -14.79 -20.92
CA GLU A 54 25.73 -14.06 -19.73
C GLU A 54 24.20 -14.20 -19.59
N PRO A 55 23.59 -13.98 -18.40
CA PRO A 55 22.13 -13.92 -18.30
C PRO A 55 21.63 -12.89 -19.32
N PRO A 56 20.77 -13.29 -20.28
CA PRO A 56 20.34 -12.38 -21.34
C PRO A 56 19.71 -11.15 -20.70
N ASN A 57 20.02 -9.95 -21.21
CA ASN A 57 19.30 -8.75 -20.81
C ASN A 57 17.88 -8.83 -21.39
N ILE A 58 16.97 -9.48 -20.65
CA ILE A 58 15.62 -9.76 -21.12
C ILE A 58 14.83 -8.45 -21.11
N THR A 59 14.47 -7.97 -22.30
CA THR A 59 13.69 -6.75 -22.45
C THR A 59 12.20 -6.99 -22.15
N GLN A 60 11.47 -5.94 -21.74
CA GLN A 60 10.03 -6.03 -21.46
C GLN A 60 9.19 -6.59 -22.64
N PRO A 61 9.46 -6.24 -23.91
CA PRO A 61 8.76 -6.86 -25.04
C PRO A 61 8.90 -8.39 -25.09
N VAL A 62 10.09 -8.93 -24.77
CA VAL A 62 10.34 -10.38 -24.71
C VAL A 62 9.47 -11.03 -23.64
N LEU A 63 9.45 -10.46 -22.43
CA LEU A 63 8.61 -10.95 -21.33
C LEU A 63 7.12 -10.91 -21.67
N THR A 64 6.69 -9.83 -22.33
CA THR A 64 5.30 -9.60 -22.70
C THR A 64 4.83 -10.67 -23.69
N VAL A 65 5.55 -10.84 -24.79
CA VAL A 65 5.20 -11.83 -25.83
C VAL A 65 5.28 -13.25 -25.27
N ALA A 66 6.30 -13.56 -24.45
CA ALA A 66 6.44 -14.90 -23.91
C ALA A 66 5.33 -15.27 -22.91
N GLN A 67 4.90 -14.34 -22.05
CA GLN A 67 3.75 -14.54 -21.15
C GLN A 67 2.44 -14.69 -21.95
N LEU A 68 2.22 -13.89 -23.00
CA LEU A 68 1.04 -14.03 -23.85
C LEU A 68 1.01 -15.39 -24.56
N LEU A 69 2.16 -15.88 -25.05
CA LEU A 69 2.26 -17.22 -25.62
C LEU A 69 1.98 -18.31 -24.58
N MET A 70 2.49 -18.16 -23.36
CA MET A 70 2.22 -19.08 -22.24
C MET A 70 0.73 -19.12 -21.87
N GLY A 71 0.08 -17.95 -21.76
CA GLY A 71 -1.33 -17.83 -21.39
C GLY A 71 -2.29 -18.34 -22.46
N ASN A 72 -1.97 -18.13 -23.74
CA ASN A 72 -2.83 -18.51 -24.86
C ASN A 72 -2.53 -19.90 -25.44
N ALA A 73 -1.55 -20.64 -24.90
CA ALA A 73 -1.22 -21.98 -25.37
C ALA A 73 -2.24 -23.04 -24.91
N TYR A 74 -2.91 -23.69 -25.86
CA TYR A 74 -3.86 -24.79 -25.63
C TYR A 74 -3.24 -26.16 -25.91
N LYS A 75 -3.65 -27.21 -25.18
CA LYS A 75 -3.38 -28.61 -25.56
C LYS A 75 -4.46 -29.07 -26.53
N GLN A 76 -4.08 -29.54 -27.72
CA GLN A 76 -5.02 -30.23 -28.61
C GLN A 76 -5.12 -31.69 -28.15
N ARG A 77 -6.31 -32.15 -27.77
CA ARG A 77 -6.56 -33.57 -27.56
C ARG A 77 -7.14 -34.14 -28.84
N ARG A 78 -6.38 -35.02 -29.52
CA ARG A 78 -6.91 -35.83 -30.61
C ARG A 78 -7.53 -37.08 -29.99
N LYS A 79 -8.86 -37.14 -29.95
CA LYS A 79 -9.56 -38.40 -29.77
C LYS A 79 -9.82 -39.01 -31.16
N PRO A 80 -9.72 -40.33 -31.33
CA PRO A 80 -10.16 -40.96 -32.57
C PRO A 80 -11.67 -40.70 -32.77
N LYS A 81 -12.04 -40.16 -33.94
CA LYS A 81 -13.42 -39.85 -34.39
C LYS A 81 -14.11 -38.59 -33.80
N GLU A 82 -13.45 -37.76 -33.01
CA GLU A 82 -14.00 -36.46 -32.58
C GLU A 82 -13.17 -35.29 -33.14
N PRO A 83 -13.78 -34.12 -33.43
CA PRO A 83 -13.05 -32.92 -33.80
C PRO A 83 -12.06 -32.52 -32.69
N PRO A 84 -10.90 -31.95 -33.04
CA PRO A 84 -9.86 -31.62 -32.07
C PRO A 84 -10.41 -30.64 -31.03
N THR A 85 -10.51 -31.09 -29.78
CA THR A 85 -10.95 -30.25 -28.67
C THR A 85 -9.75 -29.49 -28.11
N GLN A 86 -9.86 -28.17 -28.04
CA GLN A 86 -8.86 -27.32 -27.39
C GLN A 86 -9.06 -27.42 -25.87
N ILE A 87 -8.05 -27.91 -25.17
CA ILE A 87 -8.04 -27.92 -23.70
C ILE A 87 -7.18 -26.76 -23.26
N TYR A 88 -7.83 -25.72 -22.73
CA TYR A 88 -7.17 -24.69 -21.95
C TYR A 88 -6.54 -25.33 -20.71
N VAL A 89 -5.28 -25.02 -20.45
CA VAL A 89 -4.66 -25.36 -19.17
C VAL A 89 -5.25 -24.38 -18.16
N LYS A 90 -6.30 -24.80 -17.45
CA LYS A 90 -7.11 -23.97 -16.53
C LYS A 90 -6.35 -23.30 -15.36
N ASN A 91 -5.03 -23.48 -15.26
CA ASN A 91 -4.21 -23.08 -14.11
C ASN A 91 -2.94 -22.32 -14.53
N ARG A 92 -3.06 -21.34 -15.44
CA ARG A 92 -1.96 -20.42 -15.74
C ARG A 92 -2.42 -18.99 -15.60
N GLN A 93 -2.14 -18.42 -14.45
CA GLN A 93 -2.44 -17.03 -14.16
C GLN A 93 -1.19 -16.22 -14.47
N MET A 94 -1.06 -15.76 -15.71
CA MET A 94 0.12 -15.01 -16.15
C MET A 94 0.16 -13.65 -15.46
N PRO A 95 1.29 -13.24 -14.85
CA PRO A 95 1.37 -11.97 -14.12
C PRO A 95 0.88 -10.77 -14.93
N LEU A 96 1.30 -10.68 -16.20
CA LEU A 96 0.87 -9.64 -17.12
C LEU A 96 -0.66 -9.63 -17.31
N SER A 97 -1.27 -10.78 -17.62
CA SER A 97 -2.70 -10.87 -17.94
C SER A 97 -3.58 -10.49 -16.74
N ILE A 98 -3.17 -10.90 -15.53
CA ILE A 98 -3.81 -10.50 -14.27
C ILE A 98 -3.63 -9.00 -14.05
N TYR A 99 -2.40 -8.49 -14.14
CA TYR A 99 -2.10 -7.08 -13.89
C TYR A 99 -2.90 -6.17 -14.82
N VAL A 100 -2.94 -6.48 -16.13
CA VAL A 100 -3.71 -5.72 -17.12
C VAL A 100 -5.20 -5.73 -16.75
N GLY A 101 -5.76 -6.90 -16.40
CA GLY A 101 -7.17 -7.01 -16.02
C GLY A 101 -7.51 -6.23 -14.77
N MET A 102 -6.69 -6.36 -13.72
CA MET A 102 -6.83 -5.61 -12.48
C MET A 102 -6.71 -4.10 -12.70
N LYS A 103 -5.70 -3.66 -13.48
CA LYS A 103 -5.44 -2.23 -13.73
C LYS A 103 -6.56 -1.59 -14.54
N VAL A 104 -7.02 -2.25 -15.59
CA VAL A 104 -8.13 -1.76 -16.41
C VAL A 104 -9.41 -1.72 -15.60
N HIS A 105 -9.69 -2.78 -14.82
CA HIS A 105 -10.84 -2.78 -13.92
C HIS A 105 -10.75 -1.69 -12.86
N SER A 106 -9.59 -1.47 -12.25
CA SER A 106 -9.43 -0.47 -11.18
C SER A 106 -9.67 0.95 -11.68
N LEU A 107 -9.24 1.25 -12.90
CA LEU A 107 -9.36 2.58 -13.50
C LEU A 107 -10.75 2.84 -14.10
N THR A 108 -11.35 1.84 -14.74
CA THR A 108 -12.57 2.06 -15.53
C THR A 108 -13.83 1.54 -14.85
N ARG A 109 -13.71 0.53 -13.99
CA ARG A 109 -14.82 -0.26 -13.44
C ARG A 109 -15.73 -0.90 -14.49
N LYS A 110 -15.33 -0.92 -15.78
CA LYS A 110 -16.15 -1.43 -16.89
C LYS A 110 -15.87 -2.91 -17.14
N ARG A 111 -16.86 -3.77 -16.87
CA ARG A 111 -16.80 -5.21 -17.14
C ARG A 111 -16.53 -5.51 -18.62
N GLN A 112 -17.31 -4.91 -19.51
CA GLN A 112 -17.20 -5.12 -20.96
C GLN A 112 -15.79 -4.94 -21.50
N LEU A 113 -15.04 -3.95 -21.00
CA LEU A 113 -13.68 -3.68 -21.44
C LEU A 113 -12.71 -4.80 -21.02
N VAL A 114 -12.85 -5.31 -19.79
CA VAL A 114 -12.04 -6.44 -19.31
C VAL A 114 -12.36 -7.70 -20.11
N ASP A 115 -13.66 -7.96 -20.36
CA ASP A 115 -14.10 -9.12 -21.15
C ASP A 115 -13.59 -9.04 -22.60
N SER A 116 -13.62 -7.87 -23.26
CA SER A 116 -13.02 -7.70 -24.59
C SER A 116 -11.51 -7.95 -24.62
N LEU A 117 -10.78 -7.49 -23.59
CA LEU A 117 -9.33 -7.78 -23.49
C LEU A 117 -9.05 -9.26 -23.23
N HIS A 118 -9.93 -9.93 -22.49
CA HIS A 118 -9.86 -11.37 -22.27
C HIS A 118 -10.11 -12.15 -23.56
N GLU A 119 -11.11 -11.78 -24.36
CA GLU A 119 -11.40 -12.37 -25.66
C GLU A 119 -10.24 -12.25 -26.65
N LEU A 120 -9.48 -11.14 -26.56
CA LEU A 120 -8.24 -10.93 -27.33
C LEU A 120 -7.02 -11.69 -26.78
N GLY A 121 -7.16 -12.41 -25.66
CA GLY A 121 -6.08 -13.14 -25.02
C GLY A 121 -5.05 -12.27 -24.29
N LEU A 122 -5.40 -11.00 -24.02
CA LEU A 122 -4.52 -10.02 -23.38
C LEU A 122 -4.69 -9.96 -21.86
N SER A 123 -5.83 -10.43 -21.35
CA SER A 123 -6.17 -10.35 -19.94
C SER A 123 -6.87 -11.62 -19.43
N GLU A 124 -6.93 -11.76 -18.11
CA GLU A 124 -7.82 -12.71 -17.44
C GLU A 124 -9.29 -12.26 -17.55
N SER A 125 -10.21 -13.21 -17.40
CA SER A 125 -11.65 -12.91 -17.42
C SER A 125 -12.04 -11.98 -16.27
N TYR A 126 -13.09 -11.16 -16.47
CA TYR A 126 -13.59 -10.29 -15.41
C TYR A 126 -13.93 -11.05 -14.12
N ASP A 127 -14.54 -12.23 -14.24
CA ASP A 127 -14.92 -13.04 -13.09
C ASP A 127 -13.68 -13.55 -12.33
N SER A 128 -12.61 -13.93 -13.03
CA SER A 128 -11.30 -14.29 -12.43
C SER A 128 -10.69 -13.09 -11.68
N ILE A 129 -10.76 -11.90 -12.26
CA ILE A 129 -10.29 -10.67 -11.60
C ILE A 129 -11.10 -10.37 -10.33
N MET A 130 -12.42 -10.59 -10.35
CA MET A 130 -13.25 -10.39 -9.17
C MET A 130 -12.96 -11.44 -8.09
N ASP A 131 -12.76 -12.71 -8.46
CA ASP A 131 -12.34 -13.78 -7.52
C ASP A 131 -11.01 -13.42 -6.84
N ILE A 132 -10.02 -12.90 -7.60
CA ILE A 132 -8.74 -12.43 -7.06
C ILE A 132 -8.97 -11.27 -6.08
N LYS A 133 -9.79 -10.28 -6.45
CA LYS A 133 -10.05 -9.09 -5.61
C LYS A 133 -10.74 -9.46 -4.30
N THR A 134 -11.76 -10.33 -4.36
CA THR A 134 -12.48 -10.81 -3.19
C THR A 134 -11.57 -11.67 -2.31
N SER A 135 -10.77 -12.56 -2.91
CA SER A 135 -9.79 -13.36 -2.18
C SER A 135 -8.78 -12.48 -1.46
N LEU A 136 -8.26 -11.41 -2.11
CA LEU A 136 -7.36 -10.46 -1.47
C LEU A 136 -8.01 -9.80 -0.25
N GLY A 137 -9.25 -9.31 -0.38
CA GLY A 137 -9.98 -8.73 0.74
C GLY A 137 -10.20 -9.72 1.90
N ASN A 138 -10.62 -10.94 1.59
CA ASN A 138 -10.87 -11.97 2.60
C ASN A 138 -9.60 -12.44 3.30
N ASN A 139 -8.50 -12.56 2.57
CA ASN A 139 -7.20 -12.87 3.15
C ASN A 139 -6.75 -11.75 4.10
N ILE A 140 -6.94 -10.47 3.75
CA ILE A 140 -6.66 -9.32 4.65
C ILE A 140 -7.51 -9.42 5.93
N ILE A 141 -8.79 -9.75 5.82
CA ILE A 141 -9.69 -9.84 6.98
C ILE A 141 -9.33 -11.02 7.88
N ASN A 142 -8.96 -12.16 7.29
CA ASN A 142 -8.46 -13.30 8.05
C ASN A 142 -7.19 -12.94 8.79
N HIS A 143 -6.28 -12.19 8.16
CA HIS A 143 -5.10 -11.67 8.83
C HIS A 143 -5.47 -10.81 10.04
N TYR A 144 -6.39 -9.84 9.90
CA TYR A 144 -6.86 -9.03 11.05
C TYR A 144 -7.45 -9.87 12.17
N SER A 145 -8.17 -10.94 11.82
CA SER A 145 -8.76 -11.86 12.80
C SER A 145 -7.70 -12.67 13.54
N ASN A 146 -6.65 -13.12 12.84
CA ASN A 146 -5.53 -13.84 13.43
C ASN A 146 -4.68 -12.96 14.34
N GLU A 147 -4.48 -11.70 13.96
CA GLU A 147 -3.72 -10.72 14.74
C GLU A 147 -4.52 -10.14 15.92
N GLY A 148 -5.86 -10.31 15.90
CA GLY A 148 -6.78 -9.72 16.88
C GLY A 148 -6.91 -8.20 16.77
N VAL A 149 -6.31 -7.58 15.76
CA VAL A 149 -6.31 -6.14 15.52
C VAL A 149 -6.32 -5.84 14.01
N VAL A 150 -6.97 -4.76 13.62
CA VAL A 150 -6.95 -4.28 12.23
C VAL A 150 -5.66 -3.50 12.01
N CYS A 151 -4.67 -4.13 11.38
CA CYS A 151 -3.36 -3.55 11.14
C CYS A 151 -2.83 -3.92 9.74
N PRO A 152 -2.24 -2.98 8.97
CA PRO A 152 -1.81 -3.28 7.61
C PRO A 152 -0.60 -4.24 7.59
N PRO A 153 -0.60 -5.25 6.70
CA PRO A 153 0.45 -6.29 6.66
C PRO A 153 1.80 -5.77 6.13
N GLN A 154 1.83 -4.58 5.52
CA GLN A 154 3.07 -4.01 4.98
C GLN A 154 3.94 -3.36 6.06
N LEU A 155 3.37 -3.05 7.23
CA LEU A 155 4.11 -2.40 8.32
C LEU A 155 4.97 -3.42 9.07
N ARG A 156 6.13 -2.97 9.54
CA ARG A 156 7.11 -3.81 10.24
C ARG A 156 7.06 -3.60 11.75
N THR A 157 7.10 -4.70 12.50
CA THR A 157 7.23 -4.65 13.96
C THR A 157 8.54 -3.96 14.32
N GLY A 158 8.55 -3.07 15.32
CA GLY A 158 9.77 -2.47 15.83
C GLY A 158 10.23 -1.15 15.21
N GLU A 159 9.61 -0.73 14.11
CA GLU A 159 9.84 0.58 13.51
C GLU A 159 8.83 1.58 14.02
N PHE A 160 9.30 2.79 14.34
CA PHE A 160 8.43 3.84 14.85
C PHE A 160 7.33 4.18 13.84
N VAL A 161 6.08 4.13 14.29
CA VAL A 161 4.92 4.44 13.47
C VAL A 161 4.36 5.81 13.87
N VAL A 162 4.05 6.64 12.89
CA VAL A 162 3.27 7.87 13.07
C VAL A 162 1.93 7.68 12.36
N GLU A 163 0.85 8.17 12.94
CA GLU A 163 -0.47 8.11 12.32
C GLU A 163 -0.98 9.48 11.88
N ALA A 164 -1.84 9.50 10.87
CA ALA A 164 -2.67 10.64 10.57
C ALA A 164 -4.13 10.22 10.45
N ALA A 165 -5.04 11.00 11.02
CA ALA A 165 -6.46 10.85 10.80
C ALA A 165 -7.03 12.09 10.12
N ASP A 166 -7.81 11.89 9.08
CA ASP A 166 -8.31 12.97 8.23
C ASP A 166 -9.71 12.67 7.67
N ASN A 167 -10.41 13.73 7.29
CA ASN A 167 -11.63 13.65 6.50
C ASN A 167 -11.30 13.21 5.07
N ILE A 168 -12.04 12.24 4.57
CA ILE A 168 -12.00 11.84 3.17
C ILE A 168 -13.26 12.37 2.48
N ASP A 169 -13.06 13.44 1.73
CA ASP A 169 -14.08 14.06 0.88
C ASP A 169 -13.86 13.67 -0.57
N HIS A 170 -14.69 12.75 -1.08
CA HIS A 170 -14.74 12.49 -2.50
C HIS A 170 -15.96 13.19 -3.10
N ASN A 171 -15.72 14.37 -3.69
CA ASN A 171 -16.72 15.08 -4.48
C ASN A 171 -16.37 14.98 -5.97
N PRO A 172 -16.97 14.05 -6.74
CA PRO A 172 -16.74 14.01 -8.17
C PRO A 172 -17.46 15.22 -8.79
N SER A 173 -16.70 16.14 -9.35
CA SER A 173 -17.17 17.36 -10.02
C SER A 173 -17.95 17.05 -11.32
N SER A 174 -19.10 16.40 -11.21
CA SER A 174 -20.00 16.09 -12.32
C SER A 174 -21.45 16.36 -11.92
N THR A 175 -22.16 17.10 -12.77
CA THR A 175 -23.53 17.61 -12.61
C THR A 175 -24.63 16.55 -12.51
N THR A 176 -24.28 15.27 -12.48
CA THR A 176 -25.19 14.13 -12.29
C THR A 176 -24.80 13.20 -11.13
N SER A 177 -23.90 13.62 -10.23
CA SER A 177 -23.40 12.76 -9.14
C SER A 177 -24.39 12.63 -7.98
N THR A 178 -24.93 11.42 -7.77
CA THR A 178 -25.63 11.00 -6.55
C THR A 178 -24.70 10.25 -5.58
N GLY A 179 -23.44 10.68 -5.40
CA GLY A 179 -22.45 9.83 -4.72
C GLY A 179 -21.24 10.52 -4.09
N SER A 180 -21.42 11.66 -3.43
CA SER A 180 -20.36 12.20 -2.56
C SER A 180 -20.10 11.23 -1.40
N PHE A 181 -18.86 10.79 -1.22
CA PHE A 181 -18.44 10.06 -0.01
C PHE A 181 -17.80 11.05 0.96
N HIS A 182 -18.31 11.06 2.18
CA HIS A 182 -17.72 11.74 3.32
C HIS A 182 -17.46 10.69 4.39
N GLY A 183 -16.24 10.63 4.91
CA GLY A 183 -15.85 9.65 5.90
C GLY A 183 -14.51 9.96 6.53
N THR A 184 -13.99 9.04 7.33
CA THR A 184 -12.70 9.21 8.02
C THR A 184 -11.68 8.19 7.51
N GLY A 185 -10.49 8.67 7.17
CA GLY A 185 -9.32 7.85 6.86
C GLY A 185 -8.32 7.88 8.01
N ILE A 186 -7.65 6.75 8.27
CA ILE A 186 -6.49 6.68 9.16
C ILE A 186 -5.32 6.12 8.36
N SER A 187 -4.25 6.89 8.26
CA SER A 187 -3.00 6.52 7.59
C SER A 187 -1.90 6.27 8.61
N LEU A 188 -1.07 5.27 8.37
CA LEU A 188 0.08 4.89 9.19
C LEU A 188 1.34 5.07 8.34
N PHE A 189 2.36 5.67 8.93
CA PHE A 189 3.62 6.04 8.30
C PHE A 189 4.79 5.45 9.10
N GLN A 190 5.69 4.74 8.43
CA GLN A 190 6.93 4.23 9.00
C GLN A 190 8.13 4.81 8.27
N ASN A 191 8.86 5.68 8.96
CA ASN A 191 10.13 6.20 8.47
C ASN A 191 11.23 5.19 8.82
N CYS A 192 11.64 4.41 7.84
CA CYS A 192 12.62 3.35 8.02
C CYS A 192 13.96 3.94 8.46
N ALA A 193 14.49 3.51 9.60
CA ALA A 193 15.82 3.89 10.04
C ALA A 193 16.88 2.96 9.42
N VAL A 194 17.99 3.53 8.96
CA VAL A 194 19.13 2.84 8.30
C VAL A 194 19.79 1.77 9.19
N THR A 195 19.51 1.73 10.50
CA THR A 195 20.37 1.11 11.52
C THR A 195 19.70 0.05 12.40
N LEU A 196 18.76 -0.75 11.88
CA LEU A 196 18.36 -1.98 12.57
C LEU A 196 19.11 -3.19 11.95
N PRO A 197 19.99 -3.88 12.70
CA PRO A 197 20.83 -4.97 12.18
C PRO A 197 20.06 -6.22 11.73
N ASN A 198 18.74 -6.25 11.95
CA ASN A 198 17.84 -7.29 11.48
C ASN A 198 16.64 -6.59 10.84
N PRO A 199 16.31 -6.84 9.56
CA PRO A 199 15.00 -6.51 9.03
C PRO A 199 13.99 -7.25 9.91
N ARG A 200 13.32 -6.53 10.81
CA ARG A 200 12.25 -7.12 11.61
C ARG A 200 11.18 -7.54 10.62
N GLU A 201 10.84 -8.82 10.67
CA GLU A 201 10.11 -9.54 9.63
C GLU A 201 8.96 -8.70 9.07
N GLN A 202 9.01 -8.41 7.77
CA GLN A 202 7.79 -8.09 7.06
C GLN A 202 6.89 -9.32 7.24
N ARG A 203 5.71 -9.15 7.83
CA ARG A 203 4.75 -10.25 7.96
C ARG A 203 4.14 -10.53 6.59
N LEU A 204 4.93 -11.21 5.77
CA LEU A 204 4.52 -11.70 4.48
C LEU A 204 3.44 -12.75 4.69
N TRP A 205 2.52 -12.78 3.74
CA TRP A 205 1.45 -13.75 3.64
C TRP A 205 2.04 -15.16 3.66
N GLU A 206 1.94 -15.88 4.78
CA GLU A 206 2.47 -17.25 4.84
C GLU A 206 1.74 -18.18 3.85
N THR A 207 0.47 -17.88 3.48
CA THR A 207 -0.22 -18.57 2.38
C THR A 207 -1.38 -17.75 1.81
N PHE A 208 -1.23 -17.18 0.61
CA PHE A 208 -2.36 -16.64 -0.16
C PHE A 208 -2.99 -17.73 -1.03
N GLN A 209 -4.29 -17.97 -0.87
CA GLN A 209 -5.06 -18.83 -1.79
C GLN A 209 -6.26 -18.08 -2.35
N ILE A 210 -6.52 -18.32 -3.64
CA ILE A 210 -7.68 -17.78 -4.34
C ILE A 210 -8.85 -18.71 -4.10
N GLU A 211 -9.81 -18.26 -3.28
CA GLU A 211 -11.07 -18.96 -3.06
C GLU A 211 -12.00 -18.68 -4.25
N LYS A 212 -12.17 -19.67 -5.12
CA LYS A 212 -13.10 -19.56 -6.25
C LYS A 212 -14.54 -19.51 -5.75
N GLN A 213 -15.39 -18.71 -6.38
CA GLN A 213 -16.84 -18.61 -6.12
C GLN A 213 -17.23 -17.91 -4.81
N VAL A 214 -16.29 -17.39 -4.03
CA VAL A 214 -16.61 -16.49 -2.93
C VAL A 214 -16.81 -15.09 -3.51
N LYS A 215 -18.08 -14.67 -3.59
CA LYS A 215 -18.45 -13.41 -4.25
C LYS A 215 -18.42 -12.20 -3.31
N GLU A 216 -18.43 -12.43 -2.01
CA GLU A 216 -18.54 -11.39 -1.01
C GLU A 216 -17.29 -11.30 -0.14
N ILE A 217 -16.91 -10.05 0.15
CA ILE A 217 -15.85 -9.75 1.12
C ILE A 217 -16.47 -9.88 2.51
N ARG A 218 -15.79 -10.61 3.40
CA ARG A 218 -16.21 -10.79 4.80
C ARG A 218 -16.35 -9.42 5.49
N ALA A 219 -17.09 -9.38 6.59
CA ALA A 219 -17.18 -8.16 7.40
C ALA A 219 -15.87 -7.94 8.16
N LEU A 220 -15.51 -6.67 8.36
CA LEU A 220 -14.44 -6.30 9.29
C LEU A 220 -14.85 -6.62 10.75
N PRO A 221 -13.88 -6.82 11.66
CA PRO A 221 -14.18 -7.06 13.06
C PRO A 221 -15.01 -5.94 13.68
N SER A 222 -16.01 -6.30 14.49
CA SER A 222 -16.89 -5.32 15.17
C SER A 222 -16.12 -4.38 16.08
N SER A 223 -15.04 -4.86 16.72
CA SER A 223 -14.12 -4.04 17.52
C SER A 223 -13.51 -2.87 16.76
N PHE A 224 -13.40 -2.99 15.43
CA PHE A 224 -12.94 -1.93 14.56
C PHE A 224 -14.10 -1.12 13.98
N THR A 225 -15.21 -1.73 13.58
CA THR A 225 -16.29 -1.00 12.88
C THR A 225 -17.28 -0.29 13.79
N GLU A 226 -17.42 -0.72 15.05
CA GLU A 226 -18.40 -0.16 15.98
C GLU A 226 -17.89 1.11 16.66
N VAL A 227 -18.26 2.26 16.12
CA VAL A 227 -17.98 3.57 16.71
C VAL A 227 -18.96 3.81 17.87
N LYS A 228 -18.46 3.75 19.11
CA LYS A 228 -19.28 3.96 20.30
C LYS A 228 -19.70 5.44 20.41
N PRO A 229 -21.00 5.74 20.64
CA PRO A 229 -21.46 7.10 20.83
C PRO A 229 -20.71 7.81 21.97
N LEU A 230 -20.28 9.04 21.70
CA LEU A 230 -19.64 9.90 22.69
C LEU A 230 -20.20 11.32 22.53
N LEU A 231 -20.71 11.86 23.64
CA LEU A 231 -21.11 13.26 23.71
C LEU A 231 -19.88 14.14 23.92
N ALA A 232 -20.01 15.42 23.55
CA ALA A 232 -18.98 16.40 23.82
C ALA A 232 -18.63 16.42 25.32
N PRO A 233 -17.35 16.38 25.70
CA PRO A 233 -16.95 16.44 27.10
C PRO A 233 -17.43 17.74 27.76
N THR A 234 -18.08 17.63 28.91
CA THR A 234 -18.55 18.79 29.69
C THR A 234 -17.59 19.18 30.80
N ASN A 235 -16.87 18.22 31.38
CA ASN A 235 -15.86 18.44 32.40
C ASN A 235 -14.48 18.09 31.84
N MET A 236 -13.66 19.11 31.58
CA MET A 236 -12.31 18.96 31.06
C MET A 236 -11.33 19.43 32.13
N THR A 237 -10.32 18.62 32.41
CA THR A 237 -9.22 19.02 33.28
C THR A 237 -7.93 18.83 32.53
N ALA A 238 -7.33 19.94 32.11
CA ALA A 238 -5.97 19.89 31.57
C ALA A 238 -5.06 19.32 32.67
N PRO A 239 -4.24 18.29 32.39
CA PRO A 239 -3.24 17.82 33.33
C PRO A 239 -2.40 19.01 33.78
N ALA A 240 -2.11 19.09 35.07
CA ALA A 240 -1.10 20.03 35.55
C ALA A 240 0.15 19.83 34.69
N GLY A 241 0.69 20.93 34.14
CA GLY A 241 1.88 20.87 33.30
C GLY A 241 2.93 20.01 33.98
N LEU A 242 3.63 19.17 33.21
CA LEU A 242 4.74 18.38 33.74
C LEU A 242 5.63 19.34 34.53
N SER A 243 5.66 19.17 35.86
CA SER A 243 6.65 19.81 36.72
C SER A 243 8.01 19.57 36.08
N GLU A 244 8.90 20.55 36.13
CA GLU A 244 10.13 20.71 35.35
C GLU A 244 11.14 19.51 35.37
N ASP A 245 10.80 18.40 36.01
CA ASP A 245 11.59 17.19 36.24
C ASP A 245 11.41 16.06 35.22
N THR A 246 10.82 16.32 34.04
CA THR A 246 11.14 15.41 32.94
C THR A 246 12.60 15.67 32.61
N GLN A 247 13.49 14.68 32.80
CA GLN A 247 14.90 14.73 32.42
C GLN A 247 15.04 15.10 30.93
N ARG A 248 14.85 16.37 30.60
CA ARG A 248 15.12 16.94 29.30
C ARG A 248 16.62 16.87 29.20
N ASN A 249 17.13 16.02 28.32
CA ASN A 249 18.56 16.01 28.03
C ASN A 249 18.93 17.43 27.58
N PRO A 250 19.64 18.23 28.41
CA PRO A 250 19.82 19.65 28.15
C PRO A 250 20.57 19.87 26.84
N MET A 251 21.45 18.92 26.49
CA MET A 251 22.20 18.95 25.24
C MET A 251 21.29 18.79 24.02
N LEU A 252 20.28 17.93 24.11
CA LEU A 252 19.34 17.64 23.01
C LEU A 252 18.37 18.81 22.80
N LEU A 253 17.95 19.47 23.89
CA LEU A 253 17.16 20.70 23.79
C LEU A 253 18.00 21.85 23.18
N THR A 254 19.25 21.98 23.61
CA THR A 254 20.18 23.01 23.11
C THR A 254 20.47 22.83 21.62
N SER A 255 20.64 21.58 21.16
CA SER A 255 20.87 21.31 19.74
C SER A 255 19.65 21.65 18.90
N VAL A 256 18.45 21.25 19.31
CA VAL A 256 17.20 21.55 18.59
C VAL A 256 16.98 23.06 18.53
N VAL A 257 17.08 23.77 19.67
CA VAL A 257 16.91 25.24 19.70
C VAL A 257 17.92 25.95 18.79
N ARG A 258 19.15 25.44 18.70
CA ARG A 258 20.15 25.98 17.77
C ARG A 258 19.74 25.76 16.31
N GLU A 259 19.30 24.57 15.95
CA GLU A 259 18.85 24.26 14.58
C GLU A 259 17.64 25.12 14.17
N GLU A 260 16.69 25.34 15.08
CA GLU A 260 15.54 26.24 14.85
C GLU A 260 15.99 27.70 14.69
N LYS A 261 16.97 28.13 15.47
CA LYS A 261 17.54 29.48 15.32
C LYS A 261 18.26 29.64 13.99
N GLU A 262 19.00 28.63 13.54
CA GLU A 262 19.63 28.64 12.22
C GLU A 262 18.61 28.77 11.08
N TRP A 263 17.42 28.16 11.22
CA TRP A 263 16.33 28.35 10.26
C TRP A 263 15.81 29.80 10.27
N LEU A 264 15.58 30.36 11.46
CA LEU A 264 15.13 31.75 11.58
C LEU A 264 16.14 32.75 11.02
N ASP A 265 17.43 32.53 11.29
CA ASP A 265 18.51 33.35 10.75
C ASP A 265 18.56 33.23 9.21
N HIS A 266 18.43 32.01 8.66
CA HIS A 266 18.33 31.77 7.21
C HIS A 266 17.15 32.49 6.57
N VAL A 267 15.96 32.42 7.18
CA VAL A 267 14.78 33.16 6.70
C VAL A 267 15.03 34.66 6.76
N SER A 268 15.60 35.16 7.87
CA SER A 268 15.92 36.57 8.07
C SER A 268 16.83 37.12 6.96
N ASP A 269 17.86 36.38 6.58
CA ASP A 269 18.82 36.79 5.54
C ASP A 269 18.19 36.85 4.14
N HIS A 270 17.19 35.99 3.88
CA HIS A 270 16.53 35.89 2.57
C HIS A 270 15.23 36.69 2.45
N LEU A 271 14.69 37.25 3.54
CA LEU A 271 13.49 38.10 3.53
C LEU A 271 13.65 39.37 2.68
N THR A 272 14.89 39.81 2.42
CA THR A 272 15.22 41.03 1.68
C THR A 272 15.57 40.79 0.20
N GLN A 273 15.65 39.52 -0.22
CA GLN A 273 16.04 39.12 -1.58
C GLN A 273 14.82 38.62 -2.36
N GLU A 274 14.90 38.59 -3.70
CA GLU A 274 13.86 37.95 -4.50
C GLU A 274 13.80 36.45 -4.19
N ILE A 275 12.64 35.99 -3.73
CA ILE A 275 12.41 34.59 -3.35
C ILE A 275 12.46 33.72 -4.61
N ASN A 276 13.52 32.93 -4.75
CA ASN A 276 13.61 31.90 -5.78
C ASN A 276 13.15 30.53 -5.23
N LYS A 277 12.85 29.57 -6.11
CA LYS A 277 12.41 28.22 -5.71
C LYS A 277 13.47 27.40 -4.96
N GLU A 278 14.73 27.81 -5.01
CA GLU A 278 15.87 27.10 -4.42
C GLU A 278 16.21 27.59 -2.99
N SER A 279 15.61 28.68 -2.55
CA SER A 279 15.90 29.36 -1.28
C SER A 279 15.50 28.59 -0.02
N ALA A 280 14.79 27.45 -0.15
CA ALA A 280 14.44 26.55 0.94
C ALA A 280 13.86 27.24 2.19
N LEU A 281 13.03 28.28 2.02
CA LEU A 281 12.59 29.15 3.12
C LEU A 281 11.64 28.49 4.12
N SER A 282 10.79 27.57 3.66
CA SER A 282 9.90 26.85 4.57
C SER A 282 10.74 26.01 5.54
N TRP A 283 10.27 25.89 6.78
CA TRP A 283 10.90 25.04 7.81
C TRP A 283 11.26 23.65 7.24
N ALA A 284 10.30 22.99 6.58
CA ALA A 284 10.51 21.67 6.00
C ALA A 284 11.60 21.66 4.92
N ALA A 285 11.61 22.63 4.01
CA ALA A 285 12.62 22.71 2.95
C ALA A 285 14.03 22.99 3.49
N PHE A 286 14.16 23.87 4.50
CA PHE A 286 15.42 24.19 5.14
C PHE A 286 16.01 22.97 5.86
N HIS A 287 15.19 22.28 6.65
CA HIS A 287 15.66 21.08 7.34
C HIS A 287 15.93 19.95 6.34
N ALA A 288 15.11 19.77 5.30
CA ALA A 288 15.35 18.79 4.25
C ALA A 288 16.67 19.01 3.49
N SER A 289 17.06 20.27 3.21
CA SER A 289 18.31 20.58 2.51
C SER A 289 19.56 20.24 3.32
N LYS A 290 19.45 20.19 4.66
CA LYS A 290 20.54 19.78 5.55
C LYS A 290 20.75 18.26 5.61
N TYR A 291 19.77 17.45 5.22
CA TYR A 291 19.89 15.99 5.23
C TYR A 291 20.44 15.49 3.88
N GLN A 292 21.70 15.04 3.87
CA GLN A 292 22.36 14.44 2.69
C GLN A 292 22.18 12.91 2.55
N ASN A 293 21.30 12.28 3.33
CA ASN A 293 21.18 10.83 3.34
C ASN A 293 20.19 10.31 2.30
N SER A 294 20.51 9.14 1.75
CA SER A 294 19.65 8.34 0.88
C SER A 294 18.22 8.35 1.41
N MET A 295 17.29 8.91 0.62
CA MET A 295 15.86 8.82 0.91
C MET A 295 15.50 7.34 1.03
N LEU A 296 15.45 6.82 2.25
CA LEU A 296 14.82 5.54 2.49
C LEU A 296 13.33 5.74 2.26
N PRO A 297 12.69 4.92 1.41
CA PRO A 297 11.27 5.05 1.17
C PRO A 297 10.52 4.80 2.49
N SER A 298 9.66 5.75 2.87
CA SER A 298 8.73 5.57 3.97
C SER A 298 7.69 4.53 3.59
N VAL A 299 7.35 3.62 4.51
CA VAL A 299 6.27 2.66 4.29
C VAL A 299 4.98 3.30 4.78
N ASN A 300 4.06 3.53 3.85
CA ASN A 300 2.79 4.18 4.10
C ASN A 300 1.65 3.18 3.86
N SER A 301 0.69 3.12 4.76
CA SER A 301 -0.50 2.30 4.58
C SER A 301 -1.74 2.94 5.20
N MET A 302 -2.92 2.61 4.70
CA MET A 302 -4.19 3.17 5.17
C MET A 302 -5.07 2.06 5.72
N LEU A 303 -5.72 2.32 6.85
CA LEU A 303 -6.74 1.42 7.40
C LEU A 303 -8.02 1.48 6.56
N PRO A 304 -8.90 0.47 6.65
CA PRO A 304 -10.22 0.54 6.03
C PRO A 304 -10.97 1.81 6.44
N LEU A 305 -11.61 2.46 5.47
CA LEU A 305 -12.29 3.74 5.67
C LEU A 305 -13.53 3.62 6.56
N PHE A 306 -13.75 4.62 7.39
CA PHE A 306 -14.97 4.80 8.15
C PHE A 306 -15.96 5.67 7.38
N ARG A 307 -17.26 5.41 7.54
CA ARG A 307 -18.33 6.27 7.01
C ARG A 307 -18.64 7.45 7.93
N ASP A 308 -18.28 7.33 9.20
CA ASP A 308 -18.46 8.37 10.19
C ASP A 308 -17.57 9.58 9.88
N GLU A 309 -18.10 10.76 10.14
CA GLU A 309 -17.41 12.03 9.96
C GLU A 309 -16.29 12.19 11.01
N ALA A 310 -15.09 12.60 10.57
CA ALA A 310 -13.93 12.70 11.45
C ALA A 310 -14.07 13.83 12.46
N SER A 311 -15.00 14.76 12.25
CA SER A 311 -15.27 15.86 13.17
C SER A 311 -16.08 15.42 14.41
N SER A 312 -16.69 14.24 14.42
CA SER A 312 -17.48 13.77 15.56
C SER A 312 -16.60 13.32 16.73
N PHE A 313 -17.03 13.62 17.97
CA PHE A 313 -16.31 13.20 19.18
C PHE A 313 -16.20 11.68 19.30
N ALA A 314 -17.24 10.96 18.88
CA ALA A 314 -17.29 9.50 18.83
C ALA A 314 -16.20 8.94 17.90
N MET A 315 -16.12 9.43 16.66
CA MET A 315 -15.14 8.96 15.68
C MET A 315 -13.72 9.33 16.09
N LEU A 316 -13.48 10.55 16.59
CA LEU A 316 -12.16 10.97 17.07
C LEU A 316 -11.64 10.10 18.22
N ARG A 317 -12.51 9.80 19.20
CA ARG A 317 -12.16 8.86 20.27
C ARG A 317 -11.89 7.47 19.72
N HIS A 318 -12.68 7.03 18.76
CA HIS A 318 -12.50 5.73 18.11
C HIS A 318 -11.17 5.64 17.36
N CYS A 319 -10.79 6.68 16.60
CA CYS A 319 -9.47 6.80 15.97
C CYS A 319 -8.35 6.59 16.99
N LEU A 320 -8.43 7.23 18.16
CA LEU A 320 -7.41 7.06 19.22
C LEU A 320 -7.31 5.61 19.69
N VAL A 321 -8.43 4.93 19.90
CA VAL A 321 -8.45 3.52 20.35
C VAL A 321 -7.88 2.60 19.28
N VAL A 322 -8.28 2.78 18.02
CA VAL A 322 -7.78 2.00 16.87
C VAL A 322 -6.27 2.17 16.71
N VAL A 323 -5.80 3.41 16.76
CA VAL A 323 -4.38 3.76 16.65
C VAL A 323 -3.58 3.17 17.82
N GLN A 324 -4.06 3.32 19.06
CA GLN A 324 -3.42 2.72 20.23
C GLN A 324 -3.29 1.19 20.10
N ALA A 325 -4.33 0.51 19.60
CA ALA A 325 -4.30 -0.93 19.39
C ALA A 325 -3.27 -1.33 18.32
N ALA A 326 -3.22 -0.62 17.19
CA ALA A 326 -2.25 -0.86 16.13
C ALA A 326 -0.80 -0.63 16.61
N ILE A 327 -0.55 0.45 17.35
CA ILE A 327 0.78 0.73 17.93
C ILE A 327 1.19 -0.31 18.95
N HIS A 328 0.28 -0.68 19.85
CA HIS A 328 0.57 -1.70 20.85
C HIS A 328 0.96 -3.03 20.19
N HIS A 329 0.33 -3.33 19.03
CA HIS A 329 0.64 -4.51 18.25
C HIS A 329 2.01 -4.45 17.56
N PHE A 330 2.34 -3.36 16.86
CA PHE A 330 3.61 -3.23 16.13
C PHE A 330 4.81 -2.92 17.05
N ASN A 331 4.59 -2.16 18.12
CA ASN A 331 5.64 -1.63 18.98
C ASN A 331 5.17 -1.57 20.45
N PRO A 332 5.14 -2.70 21.17
CA PRO A 332 4.85 -2.70 22.60
C PRO A 332 5.80 -1.75 23.35
N GLY A 333 5.26 -0.64 23.88
CA GLY A 333 6.02 0.39 24.60
C GLY A 333 6.16 1.72 23.86
N GLN A 334 5.88 1.78 22.55
CA GLN A 334 5.74 3.05 21.86
C GLN A 334 4.46 3.76 22.31
N LYS A 335 4.55 5.06 22.61
CA LYS A 335 3.35 5.91 22.74
C LYS A 335 2.82 6.25 21.35
N ALA A 336 1.53 6.03 21.14
CA ALA A 336 0.88 6.40 19.87
C ALA A 336 1.02 7.89 19.57
N VAL A 337 1.22 8.25 18.29
CA VAL A 337 1.39 9.63 17.84
C VAL A 337 0.46 9.88 16.65
N ILE A 338 -0.65 10.56 16.90
CA ILE A 338 -1.62 10.89 15.85
C ILE A 338 -1.50 12.36 15.44
N CYS A 339 -1.40 12.57 14.14
CA CYS A 339 -1.44 13.85 13.46
C CYS A 339 -2.85 14.10 12.90
N VAL A 340 -3.39 15.29 13.13
CA VAL A 340 -4.67 15.70 12.55
C VAL A 340 -4.64 17.20 12.23
N ASP A 341 -5.63 17.66 11.47
CA ASP A 341 -5.86 19.07 11.23
C ASP A 341 -6.25 19.83 12.49
N GLN A 342 -6.02 21.15 12.49
CA GLN A 342 -6.22 22.02 13.65
C GLN A 342 -7.62 21.90 14.30
N PRO A 343 -8.75 21.88 13.57
CA PRO A 343 -10.06 21.73 14.19
C PRO A 343 -10.26 20.39 14.88
N LEU A 344 -9.72 19.31 14.30
CA LEU A 344 -9.78 17.96 14.86
C LEU A 344 -8.87 17.86 16.10
N PHE A 345 -7.70 18.48 16.05
CA PHE A 345 -6.75 18.53 17.17
C PHE A 345 -7.39 19.14 18.41
N ALA A 346 -8.11 20.26 18.25
CA ALA A 346 -8.80 20.92 19.36
C ALA A 346 -9.81 19.99 20.03
N LYS A 347 -10.61 19.25 19.25
CA LYS A 347 -11.57 18.27 19.77
C LYS A 347 -10.89 17.06 20.43
N LEU A 348 -9.82 16.54 19.83
CA LEU A 348 -9.01 15.47 20.43
C LEU A 348 -8.40 15.87 21.77
N LYS A 349 -7.98 17.13 21.93
CA LYS A 349 -7.51 17.64 23.22
C LYS A 349 -8.60 17.66 24.28
N GLN A 350 -9.82 18.03 23.93
CA GLN A 350 -10.97 17.96 24.84
C GLN A 350 -11.24 16.52 25.28
N ILE A 351 -11.16 15.56 24.35
CA ILE A 351 -11.25 14.12 24.66
C ILE A 351 -10.11 13.72 25.60
N GLN A 352 -8.87 14.11 25.29
CA GLN A 352 -7.69 13.80 26.10
C GLN A 352 -7.79 14.32 27.55
N TRP A 353 -8.38 15.49 27.75
CA TRP A 353 -8.57 16.10 29.07
C TRP A 353 -9.78 15.58 29.84
N SER A 354 -10.60 14.72 29.24
CA SER A 354 -11.80 14.15 29.85
C SER A 354 -11.76 12.62 29.98
N ASP A 355 -11.05 11.93 29.09
CA ASP A 355 -10.92 10.47 29.07
C ASP A 355 -9.49 10.03 29.42
N GLY A 356 -9.33 9.46 30.61
CA GLY A 356 -8.05 8.91 31.10
C GLY A 356 -7.44 7.83 30.21
N LEU A 357 -8.24 7.13 29.40
CA LEU A 357 -7.76 6.13 28.43
C LEU A 357 -6.89 6.76 27.33
N THR A 358 -7.18 8.01 26.97
CA THR A 358 -6.56 8.71 25.84
C THR A 358 -5.39 9.62 26.23
N GLN A 359 -5.13 9.80 27.53
CA GLN A 359 -4.03 10.61 28.05
C GLN A 359 -2.63 10.09 27.66
N LYS A 360 -2.52 8.82 27.28
CA LYS A 360 -1.25 8.18 26.89
C LYS A 360 -0.89 8.39 25.41
N THR A 361 -1.81 8.89 24.58
CA THR A 361 -1.55 9.19 23.17
C THR A 361 -0.95 10.59 23.04
N ILE A 362 0.11 10.71 22.25
CA ILE A 362 0.68 11.99 21.87
C ILE A 362 -0.15 12.53 20.70
N LEU A 363 -0.67 13.74 20.88
CA LEU A 363 -1.39 14.46 19.83
C LEU A 363 -0.42 15.45 19.19
N SER A 364 -0.27 15.38 17.88
CA SER A 364 0.45 16.36 17.08
C SER A 364 -0.54 17.05 16.14
N TYR A 365 -0.30 18.32 15.84
CA TYR A 365 -1.04 19.04 14.80
C TYR A 365 -0.10 19.22 13.61
N CYS A 366 -0.58 18.96 12.40
CA CYS A 366 0.19 19.21 11.19
C CYS A 366 0.04 20.69 10.80
N LEU A 367 1.13 21.46 10.87
CA LEU A 367 1.28 22.73 10.16
C LEU A 367 1.71 22.45 8.72
N VAL A 368 0.89 21.72 7.97
CA VAL A 368 1.18 21.53 6.55
C VAL A 368 -0.10 21.78 5.77
N ASP A 369 -0.21 23.03 5.31
CA ASP A 369 -0.99 23.37 4.13
C ASP A 369 -0.44 22.51 2.97
N PHE A 370 -1.05 21.35 2.70
CA PHE A 370 -0.89 20.64 1.43
C PHE A 370 -1.68 21.36 0.32
N THR A 371 -1.71 22.70 0.34
CA THR A 371 -2.28 23.54 -0.70
C THR A 371 -1.20 23.90 -1.73
N SER A 372 -0.64 22.87 -2.38
CA SER A 372 -0.16 23.04 -3.75
C SER A 372 -1.12 22.30 -4.68
N ARG A 373 -2.16 23.01 -5.12
CA ARG A 373 -2.87 22.67 -6.36
C ARG A 373 -2.10 23.20 -7.56
#